data_AF-A0A6L9L2W7-F1
#
_entry.id   AF-A0A6L9L2W7-F1
#
_cell.length_a   1.000
_cell.length_b   1.000
_cell.length_c   1.000
_cell.angle_alpha   90.00
_cell.angle_beta   90.00
_cell.angle_gamma   90.00
#
_symmetry.space_group_name_H-M   'P 1'
#
loop_
_entity.id
_entity.type
_entity.pdbx_description
1 polymer ?
#
loop_
_entity_poly.entity_id
_entity_poly.type
_entity_poly.pdbx_seq_one_letter_code
_entity_poly.pdbx_strand_id
1 'polypeptide(L)'
;MIKNFVKRSQYEFIKLTDNKIQSVQVEGDEAYICVANYIGNGLILIRREREREFAKMVSKLALPADVEVDNDNLVEWQYLYYISGRVPLDTHTINGSFANKPLSSEYMDRFYTPAIQSEYAGIKETIDLRASLDVYPVIVCIETVHYVPISEINN
;
A
#
# COMPACT_ATOMS: atom_id res chain seq x y z
N MET A 1 0.35 -22.21 9.12
CA MET A 1 -0.71 -22.27 10.14
C MET A 1 -0.04 -22.45 11.50
N ILE A 2 -0.02 -21.41 12.34
CA ILE A 2 0.50 -21.51 13.71
C ILE A 2 -0.58 -22.24 14.52
N LYS A 3 -0.24 -23.36 15.16
CA LYS A 3 -1.19 -24.36 15.72
C LYS A 3 -2.22 -23.83 16.75
N ASN A 4 -2.17 -22.56 17.15
CA ASN A 4 -2.98 -21.99 18.24
C ASN A 4 -3.72 -20.68 17.89
N PHE A 5 -3.76 -20.27 16.62
CA PHE A 5 -4.41 -19.02 16.19
C PHE A 5 -5.42 -19.28 15.07
N VAL A 6 -6.53 -18.54 15.10
CA VAL A 6 -7.53 -18.52 14.01
C VAL A 6 -7.38 -17.23 13.22
N LYS A 7 -7.39 -17.36 11.89
CA LYS A 7 -7.41 -16.21 10.97
C LYS A 7 -8.84 -15.64 10.93
N ARG A 8 -9.00 -14.36 11.26
CA ARG A 8 -10.25 -13.60 11.08
C ARG A 8 -10.01 -12.43 10.13
N SER A 9 -10.80 -12.34 9.07
CA SER A 9 -10.77 -11.21 8.15
C SER A 9 -11.91 -10.24 8.46
N GLN A 10 -11.63 -8.94 8.46
CA GLN A 10 -12.60 -7.86 8.45
C GLN A 10 -12.55 -7.17 7.09
N TYR A 11 -13.70 -6.70 6.60
CA TYR A 11 -13.81 -6.06 5.30
C TYR A 11 -14.43 -4.67 5.45
N GLU A 12 -13.75 -3.65 4.93
CA GLU A 12 -14.25 -2.29 4.84
C GLU A 12 -14.44 -1.91 3.37
N PHE A 13 -15.62 -1.38 3.04
CA PHE A 13 -15.94 -0.93 1.69
C PHE A 13 -15.99 0.59 1.63
N ILE A 14 -15.12 1.17 0.82
CA ILE A 14 -15.01 2.62 0.61
C ILE A 14 -15.60 2.97 -0.74
N LYS A 15 -16.55 3.91 -0.77
CA LYS A 15 -17.18 4.39 -2.01
C LYS A 15 -16.69 5.80 -2.34
N LEU A 16 -15.81 5.90 -3.34
CA LEU A 16 -15.36 7.17 -3.90
C LEU A 16 -16.39 7.69 -4.89
N THR A 17 -16.92 8.89 -4.63
CA THR A 17 -17.93 9.56 -5.49
C THR A 17 -17.40 10.79 -6.20
N ASP A 18 -16.18 11.20 -5.88
CA ASP A 18 -15.45 12.31 -6.50
C ASP A 18 -13.93 12.02 -6.48
N ASN A 19 -13.12 12.94 -7.02
CA ASN A 19 -11.67 12.81 -7.07
C ASN A 19 -10.98 13.33 -5.79
N LYS A 20 -11.77 13.61 -4.73
CA LYS A 20 -11.20 14.05 -3.47
C LYS A 20 -10.46 12.90 -2.80
N ILE A 21 -9.48 13.28 -1.98
CA ILE A 21 -8.72 12.35 -1.17
C ILE A 21 -9.62 11.89 -0.02
N GLN A 22 -9.73 10.58 0.14
CA GLN A 22 -10.35 9.93 1.28
C GLN A 22 -9.29 9.12 2.02
N SER A 23 -9.07 9.46 3.28
CA SER A 23 -8.10 8.77 4.14
C SER A 23 -8.80 7.66 4.94
N VAL A 24 -8.12 6.52 5.07
CA VAL A 24 -8.62 5.33 5.78
C VAL A 24 -7.54 4.81 6.70
N GLN A 25 -7.90 4.47 7.94
CA GLN A 25 -6.98 3.82 8.87
C GLN A 25 -7.05 2.30 8.67
N VAL A 26 -5.88 1.69 8.47
CA VAL A 26 -5.75 0.25 8.24
C VAL A 26 -4.96 -0.35 9.39
N GLU A 27 -5.59 -1.28 10.11
CA GLU A 27 -4.99 -1.97 11.25
C GLU A 27 -5.26 -3.48 11.17
N GLY A 28 -4.20 -4.29 11.19
CA GLY A 28 -4.29 -5.75 11.13
C GLY A 28 -2.92 -6.42 11.17
N ASP A 29 -2.87 -7.74 11.36
CA ASP A 29 -1.63 -8.50 11.19
C ASP A 29 -1.22 -8.59 9.70
N GLU A 30 -2.21 -8.65 8.82
CA GLU A 30 -2.04 -8.46 7.37
C GLU A 30 -3.12 -7.50 6.88
N ALA A 31 -2.87 -6.79 5.77
CA ALA A 31 -3.93 -6.07 5.08
C ALA A 31 -3.78 -6.15 3.56
N TYR A 32 -4.93 -6.08 2.88
CA TYR A 32 -5.03 -6.18 1.44
C TYR A 32 -6.04 -5.15 0.93
N ILE A 33 -5.82 -4.70 -0.29
CA ILE A 33 -6.71 -3.76 -0.98
C ILE A 33 -7.06 -4.28 -2.37
N CYS A 34 -8.30 -4.04 -2.79
CA CYS A 34 -8.71 -4.26 -4.17
C CYS A 34 -9.79 -3.26 -4.61
N VAL A 35 -9.90 -3.04 -5.92
CA VAL A 35 -11.07 -2.37 -6.49
C VAL A 35 -12.17 -3.42 -6.63
N ALA A 36 -13.32 -3.20 -5.98
CA ALA A 36 -14.40 -4.17 -5.87
C ALA A 36 -15.33 -4.19 -7.09
N ASN A 37 -15.42 -3.09 -7.84
CA ASN A 37 -16.24 -2.98 -9.04
C ASN A 37 -15.43 -2.61 -10.28
N TYR A 38 -15.81 -3.18 -11.42
CA TYR A 38 -15.26 -2.77 -12.71
C TYR A 38 -15.92 -1.48 -13.18
N ILE A 39 -15.09 -0.49 -13.55
CA ILE A 39 -15.57 0.82 -14.01
C ILE A 39 -14.72 1.30 -15.19
N GLY A 40 -14.65 0.51 -16.25
CA GLY A 40 -13.84 0.85 -17.42
C GLY A 40 -12.36 1.01 -17.08
N ASN A 41 -11.78 2.16 -17.45
CA ASN A 41 -10.42 2.57 -17.10
C ASN A 41 -10.34 3.24 -15.70
N GLY A 42 -11.34 3.07 -14.84
CA GLY A 42 -11.35 3.61 -13.49
C GLY A 42 -10.19 3.03 -12.67
N LEU A 43 -9.12 3.82 -12.54
CA LEU A 43 -7.98 3.50 -11.68
C LEU A 43 -8.18 4.18 -10.33
N ILE A 44 -7.72 3.52 -9.28
CA ILE A 44 -7.58 4.15 -7.97
C ILE A 44 -6.13 4.56 -7.80
N LEU A 45 -5.93 5.73 -7.21
CA LEU A 45 -4.65 6.12 -6.68
C LEU A 45 -4.66 5.87 -5.18
N ILE A 46 -3.72 5.05 -4.73
CA ILE A 46 -3.43 4.81 -3.32
C ILE A 46 -2.13 5.53 -2.97
N ARG A 47 -2.08 6.18 -1.82
CA ARG A 47 -0.85 6.72 -1.25
C ARG A 47 -0.72 6.25 0.19
N ARG A 48 0.39 5.61 0.51
CA ARG A 48 0.70 5.16 1.88
C ARG A 48 1.58 6.16 2.62
N GLU A 49 1.48 6.19 3.94
CA GLU A 49 2.29 7.08 4.77
C GLU A 49 3.79 6.80 4.59
N ARG A 50 4.18 5.52 4.52
CA ARG A 50 5.57 5.13 4.27
C ARG A 50 6.12 5.64 2.93
N GLU A 51 5.32 5.65 1.88
CA GLU A 51 5.73 6.09 0.55
C GLU A 51 5.90 7.60 0.49
N ARG A 52 5.00 8.32 1.17
CA ARG A 52 5.12 9.77 1.36
C ARG A 52 6.40 10.12 2.12
N GLU A 53 6.70 9.43 3.21
CA GLU A 53 7.94 9.68 3.96
C GLU A 53 9.19 9.29 3.17
N PHE A 54 9.15 8.20 2.40
CA PHE A 54 10.23 7.82 1.49
C PHE A 54 10.46 8.88 0.40
N ALA A 55 9.41 9.36 -0.26
CA ALA A 55 9.51 10.41 -1.28
C ALA A 55 10.06 11.73 -0.70
N LYS A 56 9.64 12.11 0.51
CA LYS A 56 10.21 13.25 1.25
C LYS A 56 11.68 13.06 1.60
N MET A 57 12.08 11.84 1.98
CA MET A 57 13.48 11.54 2.30
C MET A 57 14.34 11.68 1.04
N VAL A 58 13.94 11.05 -0.07
CA VAL A 58 14.71 11.10 -1.32
C VAL A 58 14.77 12.51 -1.90
N SER A 59 13.69 13.28 -1.84
CA SER A 59 13.71 14.69 -2.31
C SER A 59 14.59 15.62 -1.47
N LYS A 60 14.87 15.27 -0.21
CA LYS A 60 15.78 16.02 0.68
C LYS A 60 17.24 15.56 0.59
N LEU A 61 17.50 14.39 0.01
CA LEU A 61 18.84 13.91 -0.21
C LEU A 61 19.48 14.74 -1.33
N ALA A 62 20.59 15.43 -1.03
CA ALA A 62 21.43 16.09 -2.02
C ALA A 62 22.16 14.99 -2.83
N LEU A 63 21.44 14.39 -3.77
CA LEU A 63 22.01 13.38 -4.64
C LEU A 63 23.07 14.03 -5.54
N PRO A 64 24.23 13.37 -5.73
CA PRO A 64 25.25 13.92 -6.59
C PRO A 64 24.72 14.03 -8.03
N ALA A 65 25.21 15.03 -8.77
CA ALA A 65 24.62 15.49 -10.03
C ALA A 65 24.60 14.44 -11.17
N ASP A 66 25.32 13.34 -10.97
CA ASP A 66 25.40 12.17 -11.85
C ASP A 66 24.33 11.09 -11.55
N VAL A 67 23.58 11.25 -10.44
CA VAL A 67 22.44 10.39 -10.12
C VAL A 67 21.19 11.00 -10.73
N GLU A 68 20.79 10.50 -11.90
CA GLU A 68 19.47 10.76 -12.43
C GLU A 68 18.42 10.10 -11.53
N VAL A 69 17.72 10.93 -10.77
CA VAL A 69 16.51 10.49 -10.07
C VAL A 69 15.41 10.43 -11.10
N ASP A 70 15.03 9.22 -11.46
CA ASP A 70 13.81 9.00 -12.21
C ASP A 70 12.62 9.45 -11.34
N ASN A 71 12.00 10.58 -11.70
CA ASN A 71 10.87 11.14 -10.97
C ASN A 71 9.67 10.18 -10.94
N ASP A 72 9.61 9.20 -11.85
CA ASP A 72 8.59 8.15 -11.85
C ASP A 72 8.76 7.17 -10.67
N ASN A 73 9.96 7.11 -10.06
CA ASN A 73 10.22 6.29 -8.86
C ASN A 73 9.91 7.03 -7.53
N LEU A 74 9.62 8.33 -7.58
CA LEU A 74 9.21 9.16 -6.42
C LEU A 74 7.71 9.33 -6.30
N VAL A 75 6.93 8.57 -7.06
CA VAL A 75 5.50 8.78 -7.16
C VAL A 75 4.82 8.39 -5.84
N GLU A 76 4.40 9.41 -5.09
CA GLU A 76 3.62 9.24 -3.85
C GLU A 76 2.30 8.47 -4.07
N TRP A 77 1.78 8.47 -5.29
CA TRP A 77 0.48 7.89 -5.65
C TRP A 77 0.63 6.67 -6.56
N GLN A 78 0.35 5.49 -6.04
CA GLN A 78 0.38 4.25 -6.81
C GLN A 78 -0.97 3.95 -7.44
N TYR A 79 -0.94 3.38 -8.64
CA TYR A 79 -2.16 2.93 -9.32
C TYR A 79 -2.58 1.55 -8.83
N LEU A 80 -3.84 1.43 -8.43
CA LEU A 80 -4.51 0.16 -8.15
C LEU A 80 -5.57 -0.08 -9.23
N TYR A 81 -5.46 -1.23 -9.90
CA TYR A 81 -6.36 -1.64 -10.97
C TYR A 81 -7.32 -2.71 -10.47
N TYR A 82 -8.54 -2.72 -11.01
CA TYR A 82 -9.50 -3.82 -10.78
C TYR A 82 -8.92 -5.19 -11.13
N ILE A 83 -8.18 -5.27 -12.24
CA ILE A 83 -7.54 -6.51 -12.70
C ILE A 83 -6.41 -7.00 -11.78
N SER A 84 -5.84 -6.13 -10.94
CA SER A 84 -4.81 -6.53 -9.98
C SER A 84 -5.37 -7.43 -8.89
N GLY A 85 -6.70 -7.48 -8.73
CA GLY A 85 -7.34 -8.27 -7.71
C GLY A 85 -6.91 -7.83 -6.31
N ARG A 86 -6.70 -8.80 -5.43
CA ARG A 86 -6.32 -8.61 -4.02
C ARG A 86 -4.82 -8.31 -3.92
N VAL A 87 -4.48 -7.08 -3.56
CA VAL A 87 -3.09 -6.61 -3.46
C VAL A 87 -2.67 -6.45 -2.00
N PRO A 88 -1.56 -7.04 -1.55
CA PRO A 88 -1.02 -6.84 -0.21
C PRO A 88 -0.60 -5.38 0.06
N LEU A 89 -0.93 -4.87 1.25
CA LEU A 89 -0.50 -3.55 1.75
C LEU A 89 0.77 -3.61 2.61
N ASP A 90 1.21 -4.80 2.99
CA ASP A 90 2.44 -5.05 3.75
C ASP A 90 3.68 -5.09 2.84
N THR A 91 3.57 -5.61 1.62
CA THR A 91 4.70 -5.66 0.69
C THR A 91 4.95 -4.33 -0.03
N HIS A 92 6.22 -4.09 -0.40
CA HIS A 92 6.60 -3.04 -1.34
C HIS A 92 6.33 -3.49 -2.77
N THR A 93 5.09 -3.83 -3.14
CA THR A 93 4.82 -4.19 -4.54
C THR A 93 3.35 -4.10 -4.90
N ILE A 94 2.97 -2.94 -5.44
CA ILE A 94 1.79 -2.80 -6.29
C ILE A 94 2.33 -2.55 -7.71
N ASN A 95 2.33 -3.60 -8.55
CA ASN A 95 2.91 -3.67 -9.91
C ASN A 95 2.48 -2.51 -10.84
N GLY A 96 3.27 -2.06 -11.84
CA GLY A 96 4.25 -2.85 -12.60
C GLY A 96 5.31 -2.10 -13.42
N SER A 97 5.96 -1.07 -12.86
CA SER A 97 7.24 -0.54 -13.40
C SER A 97 8.39 -0.51 -12.37
N PHE A 98 8.11 -0.75 -11.09
CA PHE A 98 9.10 -0.60 -10.02
C PHE A 98 10.21 -1.66 -9.98
N ALA A 99 10.16 -2.70 -10.83
CA ALA A 99 11.12 -3.80 -10.78
C ALA A 99 12.30 -3.68 -11.76
N ASN A 100 12.32 -2.73 -12.70
CA ASN A 100 13.24 -2.84 -13.85
C ASN A 100 14.35 -1.81 -13.98
N LYS A 101 14.52 -0.87 -13.04
CA LYS A 101 15.79 -0.14 -12.93
C LYS A 101 16.12 0.15 -11.46
N PRO A 102 16.95 -0.67 -10.81
CA PRO A 102 17.53 -0.25 -9.55
C PRO A 102 18.30 1.05 -9.80
N LEU A 103 18.04 2.08 -8.99
CA LEU A 103 19.08 3.05 -8.64
C LEU A 103 20.34 2.23 -8.29
N SER A 104 21.51 2.62 -8.78
CA SER A 104 22.74 1.83 -8.61
C SER A 104 22.86 1.31 -7.18
N SER A 105 23.09 0.00 -7.06
CA SER A 105 22.93 -0.77 -5.81
C SER A 105 23.69 -0.19 -4.61
N GLU A 106 24.78 0.56 -4.86
CA GLU A 106 25.58 1.20 -3.82
C GLU A 106 24.88 2.34 -3.07
N TYR A 107 23.89 3.01 -3.68
CA TYR A 107 23.14 4.08 -3.02
C TYR A 107 21.90 3.54 -2.31
N MET A 108 21.21 2.57 -2.91
CA MET A 108 20.05 1.93 -2.27
C MET A 108 20.43 1.26 -0.95
N ASP A 109 21.53 0.50 -0.87
CA ASP A 109 21.92 -0.17 0.39
C ASP A 109 22.27 0.78 1.54
N ARG A 110 22.61 2.05 1.26
CA ARG A 110 22.89 3.07 2.29
C ARG A 110 21.65 3.82 2.78
N PHE A 111 20.60 3.90 1.96
CA PHE A 111 19.39 4.69 2.27
C PHE A 111 18.13 3.83 2.46
N TYR A 112 18.16 2.59 1.98
CA TYR A 112 17.20 1.57 2.32
C TYR A 112 17.60 1.04 3.70
N THR A 113 17.17 1.74 4.75
CA THR A 113 16.88 1.02 5.99
C THR A 113 15.55 0.35 5.71
N PRO A 114 15.49 -0.97 5.38
CA PRO A 114 14.21 -1.64 5.40
C PRO A 114 13.64 -1.33 6.77
N ALA A 115 12.39 -0.83 6.82
CA ALA A 115 11.70 -0.72 8.09
C ALA A 115 11.89 -2.07 8.78
N ILE A 116 12.45 -2.07 9.99
CA ILE A 116 12.55 -3.29 10.79
C ILE A 116 11.12 -3.65 11.16
N GLN A 117 10.42 -4.27 10.21
CA GLN A 117 9.18 -4.95 10.47
C GLN A 117 9.60 -6.25 11.12
N SER A 118 9.38 -6.31 12.43
CA SER A 118 9.27 -7.61 13.08
C SER A 118 8.35 -8.46 12.22
N GLU A 119 8.70 -9.72 11.95
CA GLU A 119 7.82 -10.69 11.27
C GLU A 119 6.47 -10.89 12.02
N TYR A 120 6.34 -10.27 13.20
CA TYR A 120 5.17 -10.25 14.07
C TYR A 120 4.53 -8.86 14.23
N ALA A 121 5.03 -7.82 13.55
CA ALA A 121 4.44 -6.49 13.61
C ALA A 121 3.39 -6.35 12.50
N GLY A 122 2.12 -6.29 12.89
CA GLY A 122 1.01 -5.97 12.00
C GLY A 122 1.13 -4.59 11.35
N ILE A 123 0.31 -4.35 10.34
CA ILE A 123 0.13 -3.05 9.72
C ILE A 123 -0.73 -2.15 10.61
N LYS A 124 -0.29 -0.91 10.81
CA LYS A 124 -1.05 0.17 11.43
C LYS A 124 -0.66 1.49 10.75
N GLU A 125 -1.37 1.85 9.70
CA GLU A 125 -1.09 3.07 8.93
C GLU A 125 -2.35 3.75 8.41
N THR A 126 -2.24 5.03 8.06
CA THR A 126 -3.27 5.73 7.29
C THR A 126 -2.92 5.64 5.81
N ILE A 127 -3.88 5.17 5.00
CA ILE A 127 -3.78 5.20 3.55
C ILE A 127 -4.71 6.27 2.98
N ASP A 128 -4.23 6.97 1.96
CA ASP A 128 -5.02 7.94 1.19
C ASP A 128 -5.48 7.28 -0.10
N LEU A 129 -6.77 7.46 -0.44
CA LEU A 129 -7.39 6.95 -1.64
C LEU A 129 -7.98 8.11 -2.45
N ARG A 130 -7.86 8.06 -3.77
CA ARG A 130 -8.63 8.92 -4.68
C ARG A 130 -8.86 8.23 -6.01
N ALA A 131 -9.90 8.61 -6.74
CA ALA A 131 -10.05 8.17 -8.11
C ALA A 131 -9.00 8.86 -9.00
N SER A 132 -8.46 8.14 -9.98
CA SER A 132 -7.50 8.69 -10.95
C SER A 132 -8.18 9.53 -12.03
N LEU A 133 -9.47 9.32 -12.26
CA LEU A 133 -10.27 9.94 -13.31
C LEU A 133 -11.66 10.28 -12.75
N ASP A 134 -12.41 11.14 -13.44
CA ASP A 134 -13.78 11.51 -13.06
C ASP A 134 -14.82 10.42 -13.40
N VAL A 135 -14.53 9.18 -13.00
CA VAL A 135 -15.36 7.99 -13.26
C VAL A 135 -15.81 7.41 -11.91
N TYR A 136 -17.11 7.44 -11.65
CA TYR A 136 -17.70 7.16 -10.34
C TYR A 136 -18.98 6.31 -10.43
N PRO A 137 -19.37 5.61 -9.35
CA PRO A 137 -18.65 5.47 -8.09
C PRO A 137 -17.57 4.38 -8.12
N VAL A 138 -16.39 4.66 -7.56
CA VAL A 138 -15.35 3.65 -7.34
C VAL A 138 -15.48 3.00 -5.98
N ILE A 139 -15.65 1.67 -5.96
CA ILE A 139 -15.78 0.90 -4.73
C ILE A 139 -14.46 0.20 -4.47
N VAL A 140 -13.88 0.47 -3.31
CA VAL A 140 -12.65 -0.14 -2.82
C VAL A 140 -13.00 -1.08 -1.70
N CYS A 141 -12.40 -2.26 -1.68
CA CYS A 141 -12.45 -3.17 -0.54
C CYS A 141 -11.08 -3.21 0.11
N ILE A 142 -11.05 -2.97 1.41
CA ILE A 142 -9.88 -3.19 2.26
C ILE A 142 -10.20 -4.40 3.14
N GLU A 143 -9.32 -5.39 3.11
CA GLU A 143 -9.37 -6.55 3.99
C GLU A 143 -8.26 -6.42 5.03
N THR A 144 -8.60 -6.46 6.31
CA THR A 144 -7.63 -6.61 7.41
C THR A 144 -7.75 -8.00 8.02
N VAL A 145 -6.62 -8.63 8.30
CA VAL A 145 -6.55 -9.97 8.88
C VAL A 145 -6.01 -9.86 10.29
N HIS A 146 -6.65 -10.56 11.23
CA HIS A 146 -6.19 -10.71 12.61
C HIS A 146 -6.04 -12.18 12.98
N TYR A 147 -4.92 -12.54 13.60
CA TYR A 147 -4.63 -13.85 14.17
C TYR A 147 -5.03 -13.84 15.65
N VAL A 148 -6.21 -14.38 15.93
CA VAL A 148 -6.76 -14.41 17.30
C VAL A 148 -6.39 -15.73 17.98
N PRO A 149 -5.86 -15.73 19.21
CA PRO A 149 -5.63 -16.95 19.96
C PRO A 149 -6.91 -17.77 20.11
N ILE A 150 -6.84 -19.09 19.92
CA ILE A 150 -8.02 -19.98 20.06
C ILE A 150 -8.66 -19.86 21.46
N SER A 151 -7.87 -19.56 22.49
CA SER A 151 -8.34 -19.36 23.87
C SER A 151 -9.30 -18.19 24.05
N GLU A 152 -9.27 -17.19 23.17
CA GLU A 152 -10.13 -15.99 23.25
C GLU A 152 -11.45 -16.15 22.50
N ILE A 153 -11.64 -17.24 21.75
CA ILE A 153 -12.83 -17.46 20.91
C ILE A 153 -13.96 -18.19 21.66
N ASN A 154 -13.62 -18.92 22.73
CA ASN A 154 -14.56 -19.79 23.46
C ASN A 154 -15.06 -19.18 24.80
N ASN A 155 -14.80 -17.89 25.04
CA ASN A 155 -15.39 -17.12 26.16
C ASN A 155 -16.49 -16.20 25.63
#